data_AF-A3F806-F1
#
_entry.id   AF-A3F806-F1
#
_cell.length_a   1.000
_cell.length_b   1.000
_cell.length_c   1.000
_cell.angle_alpha   90.00
_cell.angle_beta   90.00
_cell.angle_gamma   90.00
#
_symmetry.space_group_name_H-M   'P 1'
#
loop_
_entity.id
_entity.type
_entity.pdbx_description
1 polymer ?
#
loop_
_entity_poly.entity_id
_entity_poly.type
_entity_poly.pdbx_seq_one_letter_code
_entity_poly.pdbx_strand_id
1 'polypeptide(L)'
;EGVRRMRIAELGLEKLQKYVDTLIVIPNQNLFRIANEKTTFSDAFKLADNVLHIGIRGVTDLMVMPGLINLDFADIETVMSEMGKAMIGTGEAEGEDRAISAAEAAISNPLLDNVSMKGAQGILINITGGGDMTLFEVDAAANRVREEVDENANIIFGATFDQAMEGRVRVSVLATGIDGRNNKSETSPISQSEDSEKEKFKWPYSQSESTQDKTLETKPAEQVSEGAKRGSNIYDIPAYLRRKK
;
A
#
# COMPACT_ATOMS: atom_id res chain seq x y z
N GLU A 1 4.38 12.65 7.28
CA GLU A 1 3.87 12.23 8.62
C GLU A 1 4.92 11.58 9.53
N GLY A 2 5.82 10.73 9.02
CA GLY A 2 7.00 10.27 9.76
C GLY A 2 6.88 8.89 10.41
N VAL A 3 8.04 8.25 10.62
CA VAL A 3 8.19 6.81 10.92
C VAL A 3 7.33 6.34 12.12
N ARG A 4 7.21 7.15 13.18
CA ARG A 4 6.39 6.79 14.35
C ARG A 4 4.90 6.65 14.03
N ARG A 5 4.35 7.46 13.10
CA ARG A 5 2.95 7.32 12.66
C ARG A 5 2.77 6.11 11.74
N MET A 6 3.72 5.90 10.82
CA MET A 6 3.75 4.76 9.90
C MET A 6 3.67 3.42 10.66
N ARG A 7 4.54 3.22 11.65
CA ARG A 7 4.54 2.02 12.50
C ARG A 7 3.25 1.80 13.31
N ILE A 8 2.54 2.88 13.66
CA ILE A 8 1.24 2.78 14.34
C ILE A 8 0.13 2.40 13.34
N ALA A 9 0.20 2.90 12.10
CA ALA A 9 -0.73 2.53 11.03
C ALA A 9 -0.56 1.06 10.62
N GLU A 10 0.66 0.57 10.44
CA GLU A 10 0.99 -0.84 10.16
C GLU A 10 0.39 -1.78 11.22
N LEU A 11 0.68 -1.52 12.52
CA LEU A 11 0.13 -2.27 13.65
C LEU A 11 -1.39 -2.09 13.86
N GLY A 12 -2.01 -1.12 13.20
CA GLY A 12 -3.46 -0.96 13.11
C GLY A 12 -4.04 -1.81 11.96
N LEU A 13 -3.38 -1.80 10.81
CA LEU A 13 -3.74 -2.54 9.60
C LEU A 13 -3.75 -4.05 9.86
N GLU A 14 -2.69 -4.60 10.46
CA GLU A 14 -2.58 -6.00 10.88
C GLU A 14 -3.66 -6.46 11.87
N LYS A 15 -4.29 -5.52 12.59
CA LYS A 15 -5.38 -5.81 13.52
C LYS A 15 -6.73 -5.71 12.83
N LEU A 16 -6.95 -4.67 12.02
CA LEU A 16 -8.18 -4.50 11.25
C LEU A 16 -8.41 -5.66 10.29
N GLN A 17 -7.36 -6.15 9.60
CA GLN A 17 -7.39 -7.29 8.67
C GLN A 17 -7.84 -8.63 9.33
N LYS A 18 -8.03 -8.67 10.65
CA LYS A 18 -8.53 -9.85 11.39
C LYS A 18 -10.02 -9.74 11.76
N TYR A 19 -10.68 -8.65 11.38
CA TYR A 19 -12.09 -8.35 11.68
C TYR A 19 -12.86 -7.77 10.48
N VAL A 20 -12.25 -7.73 9.28
CA VAL A 20 -12.89 -7.29 8.04
C VAL A 20 -12.46 -8.20 6.89
N ASP A 21 -13.40 -8.47 5.99
CA ASP A 21 -13.21 -9.34 4.82
C ASP A 21 -12.35 -8.68 3.74
N THR A 22 -12.61 -7.38 3.51
CA THR A 22 -11.82 -6.51 2.64
C THR A 22 -11.45 -5.21 3.37
N LEU A 23 -10.19 -4.79 3.23
CA LEU A 23 -9.56 -3.65 3.86
C LEU A 23 -8.96 -2.74 2.78
N ILE A 24 -9.72 -1.71 2.39
CA ILE A 24 -9.27 -0.71 1.39
C ILE A 24 -8.17 0.15 2.01
N VAL A 25 -7.00 0.21 1.37
CA VAL A 25 -5.83 0.96 1.85
C VAL A 25 -5.50 2.10 0.89
N ILE A 26 -5.70 3.34 1.36
CA ILE A 26 -5.32 4.55 0.62
C ILE A 26 -4.01 5.11 1.19
N PRO A 27 -2.88 4.99 0.47
CA PRO A 27 -1.62 5.55 0.94
C PRO A 27 -1.59 7.07 0.72
N ASN A 28 -1.62 7.84 1.82
CA ASN A 28 -1.50 9.31 1.79
C ASN A 28 -0.31 9.82 0.95
N GLN A 29 0.75 9.00 0.80
CA GLN A 29 1.92 9.32 -0.03
C GLN A 29 1.58 9.49 -1.52
N ASN A 30 0.58 8.77 -2.03
CA ASN A 30 0.21 8.81 -3.44
C ASN A 30 -0.73 9.99 -3.76
N LEU A 31 -1.43 10.55 -2.77
CA LEU A 31 -2.16 11.81 -2.90
C LEU A 31 -1.22 12.97 -3.26
N PHE A 32 0.02 12.96 -2.75
CA PHE A 32 1.05 13.94 -3.13
C PHE A 32 1.57 13.78 -4.57
N ARG A 33 1.26 12.67 -5.26
CA ARG A 33 1.51 12.51 -6.71
C ARG A 33 0.41 13.14 -7.57
N ILE A 34 -0.75 13.44 -6.96
CA ILE A 34 -1.93 14.04 -7.60
C ILE A 34 -2.05 15.54 -7.24
N ALA A 35 -1.48 15.95 -6.10
CA ALA A 35 -1.42 17.34 -5.64
C ALA A 35 -0.36 18.17 -6.39
N ASN A 36 -0.66 19.45 -6.64
CA ASN A 36 0.27 20.41 -7.23
C ASN A 36 1.06 21.16 -6.14
N GLU A 37 2.16 21.82 -6.51
CA GLU A 37 3.00 22.61 -5.57
C GLU A 37 2.24 23.71 -4.80
N LYS A 38 1.07 24.12 -5.29
CA LYS A 38 0.19 25.13 -4.66
C LYS A 38 -0.86 24.55 -3.71
N THR A 39 -1.01 23.22 -3.65
CA THR A 39 -2.02 22.55 -2.82
C THR A 39 -1.67 22.68 -1.33
N THR A 40 -2.55 23.27 -0.52
CA THR A 40 -2.28 23.39 0.92
C THR A 40 -2.43 22.05 1.63
N PHE A 41 -1.84 21.93 2.83
CA PHE A 41 -2.00 20.72 3.65
C PHE A 41 -3.46 20.45 4.05
N SER A 42 -4.34 21.47 4.07
CA SER A 42 -5.78 21.28 4.26
C SER A 42 -6.45 20.71 3.01
N ASP A 43 -6.05 21.16 1.82
CA ASP A 43 -6.62 20.69 0.56
C ASP A 43 -6.12 19.29 0.20
N ALA A 44 -4.90 18.93 0.60
CA ALA A 44 -4.38 17.56 0.48
C ALA A 44 -5.23 16.53 1.26
N PHE A 45 -5.79 16.89 2.41
CA PHE A 45 -6.76 16.03 3.11
C PHE A 45 -8.12 15.97 2.39
N LYS A 46 -8.62 17.08 1.84
CA LYS A 46 -9.85 17.07 1.02
C LYS A 46 -9.72 16.16 -0.21
N LEU A 47 -8.51 16.04 -0.78
CA LEU A 47 -8.22 15.06 -1.84
C LEU A 47 -8.28 13.62 -1.31
N ALA A 48 -7.80 13.35 -0.09
CA ALA A 48 -7.97 12.05 0.58
C ALA A 48 -9.46 11.71 0.78
N ASP A 49 -10.23 12.66 1.31
CA ASP A 49 -11.67 12.51 1.58
C ASP A 49 -12.46 12.28 0.29
N ASN A 50 -12.10 12.97 -0.80
CA ASN A 50 -12.73 12.78 -2.11
C ASN A 50 -12.38 11.41 -2.71
N VAL A 51 -11.14 10.94 -2.58
CA VAL A 51 -10.73 9.58 -3.01
C VAL A 51 -11.49 8.50 -2.23
N LEU A 52 -11.61 8.64 -0.91
CA LEU A 52 -12.43 7.77 -0.06
C LEU A 52 -13.89 7.76 -0.53
N HIS A 53 -14.47 8.94 -0.78
CA HIS A 53 -15.85 9.09 -1.22
C HIS A 53 -16.09 8.46 -2.61
N ILE A 54 -15.22 8.68 -3.60
CA ILE A 54 -15.35 8.07 -4.93
C ILE A 54 -15.16 6.55 -4.83
N GLY A 55 -14.20 6.07 -4.03
CA GLY A 55 -13.95 4.65 -3.85
C GLY A 55 -15.10 3.89 -3.20
N ILE A 56 -15.71 4.46 -2.15
CA ILE A 56 -16.92 3.88 -1.53
C ILE A 56 -18.10 3.94 -2.51
N ARG A 57 -18.31 5.10 -3.16
CA ARG A 57 -19.36 5.29 -4.17
C ARG A 57 -19.28 4.24 -5.29
N GLY A 58 -18.06 3.95 -5.76
CA GLY A 58 -17.81 2.95 -6.80
C GLY A 58 -18.37 1.56 -6.47
N VAL A 59 -18.43 1.19 -5.19
CA VAL A 59 -19.04 -0.07 -4.72
C VAL A 59 -20.54 0.09 -4.42
N THR A 60 -20.95 1.16 -3.73
CA THR A 60 -22.35 1.34 -3.33
C THR A 60 -23.29 1.56 -4.51
N ASP A 61 -22.84 2.24 -5.55
CA ASP A 61 -23.67 2.58 -6.71
C ASP A 61 -24.00 1.33 -7.54
N LEU A 62 -23.17 0.28 -7.50
CA LEU A 62 -23.46 -1.02 -8.11
C LEU A 62 -24.55 -1.81 -7.37
N MET A 63 -24.74 -1.55 -6.06
CA MET A 63 -25.74 -2.23 -5.23
C MET A 63 -27.10 -1.52 -5.20
N VAL A 64 -27.11 -0.19 -5.37
CA VAL A 64 -28.27 0.67 -5.05
C VAL A 64 -28.86 1.37 -6.27
N MET A 65 -28.04 1.73 -7.28
CA MET A 65 -28.52 2.45 -8.46
C MET A 65 -28.90 1.48 -9.58
N PRO A 66 -30.03 1.71 -10.30
CA PRO A 66 -30.43 0.85 -11.41
C PRO A 66 -29.43 0.96 -12.57
N GLY A 67 -28.68 -0.12 -12.80
CA GLY A 67 -27.67 -0.20 -13.86
C GLY A 67 -28.20 -0.64 -15.23
N LEU A 68 -27.43 -0.35 -16.27
CA LEU A 68 -27.50 -1.05 -17.57
C LEU A 68 -27.06 -2.50 -17.43
N ILE A 69 -26.04 -2.73 -16.58
CA ILE A 69 -25.57 -4.05 -16.16
C ILE A 69 -25.57 -4.00 -14.63
N ASN A 70 -26.64 -4.52 -14.04
CA ASN A 70 -26.81 -4.62 -12.60
C ASN A 70 -26.15 -5.91 -12.10
N LEU A 71 -25.32 -5.81 -11.07
CA LEU A 71 -24.76 -6.95 -10.34
C LEU A 71 -25.68 -7.30 -9.17
N ASP A 72 -25.64 -8.54 -8.67
CA ASP A 72 -26.31 -8.85 -7.40
C ASP A 72 -25.35 -8.69 -6.20
N PHE A 73 -25.89 -8.80 -4.99
CA PHE A 73 -25.08 -8.67 -3.77
C PHE A 73 -24.13 -9.85 -3.56
N ALA A 74 -24.52 -11.06 -3.96
CA ALA A 74 -23.72 -12.28 -3.80
C ALA A 74 -22.52 -12.30 -4.75
N ASP A 75 -22.65 -11.73 -5.96
CA ASP A 75 -21.54 -11.44 -6.87
C ASP A 75 -20.47 -10.59 -6.16
N ILE A 76 -20.88 -9.43 -5.62
CA ILE A 76 -19.95 -8.48 -4.96
C ILE A 76 -19.39 -9.05 -3.65
N GLU A 77 -20.21 -9.74 -2.85
CA GLU A 77 -19.79 -10.47 -1.65
C GLU A 77 -18.70 -11.49 -2.02
N THR A 78 -18.88 -12.28 -3.08
CA THR A 78 -17.90 -13.29 -3.53
C THR A 78 -16.53 -12.71 -3.93
N VAL A 79 -16.46 -11.44 -4.39
CA VAL A 79 -15.18 -10.76 -4.70
C VAL A 79 -14.60 -9.97 -3.51
N MET A 80 -15.38 -9.71 -2.47
CA MET A 80 -14.95 -8.97 -1.28
C MET A 80 -14.76 -9.83 -0.02
N SER A 81 -15.29 -11.06 0.01
CA SER A 81 -15.07 -12.05 1.08
C SER A 81 -13.62 -12.53 1.14
N GLU A 82 -13.02 -12.53 2.34
CA GLU A 82 -11.67 -13.03 2.66
C GLU A 82 -10.47 -12.45 1.86
N MET A 83 -10.69 -11.52 0.92
CA MET A 83 -9.63 -11.01 0.03
C MET A 83 -8.64 -10.03 0.69
N GLY A 84 -8.85 -9.64 1.96
CA GLY A 84 -7.85 -8.89 2.73
C GLY A 84 -7.60 -7.48 2.18
N LYS A 85 -6.37 -7.12 1.82
CA LYS A 85 -6.06 -5.75 1.36
C LYS A 85 -6.60 -5.47 -0.04
N ALA A 86 -7.15 -4.27 -0.20
CA ALA A 86 -7.66 -3.76 -1.48
C ALA A 86 -7.14 -2.34 -1.81
N MET A 87 -7.12 -2.02 -3.10
CA MET A 87 -6.72 -0.73 -3.67
C MET A 87 -7.73 -0.24 -4.70
N ILE A 88 -7.77 1.07 -4.94
CA ILE A 88 -8.77 1.71 -5.82
C ILE A 88 -8.07 2.65 -6.80
N GLY A 89 -8.40 2.51 -8.09
CA GLY A 89 -8.03 3.41 -9.17
C GLY A 89 -9.27 3.99 -9.85
N THR A 90 -9.27 5.29 -10.16
CA THR A 90 -10.44 5.99 -10.73
C THR A 90 -10.02 6.90 -11.88
N GLY A 91 -10.74 6.85 -12.99
CA GLY A 91 -10.50 7.68 -14.18
C GLY A 91 -11.79 8.29 -14.71
N GLU A 92 -11.69 9.48 -15.30
CA GLU A 92 -12.81 10.21 -15.93
C GLU A 92 -12.35 10.76 -17.28
N ALA A 93 -13.20 10.67 -18.30
CA ALA A 93 -12.93 11.23 -19.62
C ALA A 93 -14.21 11.61 -20.38
N GLU A 94 -14.02 12.36 -21.46
CA GLU A 94 -15.06 13.00 -22.29
C GLU A 94 -14.63 12.92 -23.78
N GLY A 95 -15.57 12.95 -24.72
CA GLY A 95 -15.30 12.79 -26.17
C GLY A 95 -15.58 11.38 -26.71
N GLU A 96 -15.11 11.08 -27.93
CA GLU A 96 -15.42 9.79 -28.62
C GLU A 96 -14.76 8.59 -27.92
N ASP A 97 -13.44 8.63 -27.68
CA ASP A 97 -12.70 7.54 -27.01
C ASP A 97 -12.81 7.57 -25.46
N ARG A 98 -13.84 8.21 -24.90
CA ARG A 98 -13.96 8.49 -23.45
C ARG A 98 -13.94 7.24 -22.58
N ALA A 99 -14.52 6.13 -23.04
CA ALA A 99 -14.62 4.92 -22.23
C ALA A 99 -13.27 4.22 -22.05
N ILE A 100 -12.49 4.11 -23.14
CA ILE A 100 -11.12 3.60 -23.12
C ILE A 100 -10.22 4.58 -22.34
N SER A 101 -10.31 5.88 -22.61
CA SER A 101 -9.53 6.92 -21.93
C SER A 101 -9.75 6.91 -20.40
N ALA A 102 -11.01 6.74 -19.97
CA ALA A 102 -11.35 6.64 -18.54
C ALA A 102 -10.82 5.34 -17.91
N ALA A 103 -10.86 4.22 -18.63
CA ALA A 103 -10.25 2.97 -18.17
C ALA A 103 -8.72 3.10 -18.00
N GLU A 104 -8.02 3.67 -18.99
CA GLU A 104 -6.57 3.91 -18.88
C GLU A 104 -6.22 4.88 -17.76
N ALA A 105 -7.02 5.93 -17.54
CA ALA A 105 -6.87 6.84 -16.42
C ALA A 105 -7.13 6.16 -15.06
N ALA A 106 -8.02 5.16 -15.00
CA ALA A 106 -8.28 4.38 -13.79
C ALA A 106 -7.13 3.42 -13.47
N ILE A 107 -6.58 2.73 -14.48
CA ILE A 107 -5.47 1.79 -14.36
C ILE A 107 -4.16 2.52 -14.00
N SER A 108 -3.89 3.67 -14.63
CA SER A 108 -2.69 4.47 -14.40
C SER A 108 -2.78 5.41 -13.18
N ASN A 109 -3.89 5.37 -12.44
CA ASN A 109 -4.12 6.22 -11.29
C ASN A 109 -3.06 5.96 -10.20
N PRO A 110 -2.37 6.99 -9.65
CA PRO A 110 -1.33 6.81 -8.63
C PRO A 110 -1.72 6.06 -7.36
N LEU A 111 -3.01 5.87 -7.07
CA LEU A 111 -3.53 5.11 -5.93
C LEU A 111 -3.54 3.59 -6.16
N LEU A 112 -3.52 3.20 -7.44
CA LEU A 112 -3.32 1.84 -7.92
C LEU A 112 -1.81 1.64 -8.21
N ASP A 113 -1.32 0.41 -8.07
CA ASP A 113 0.03 0.04 -8.51
C ASP A 113 -0.07 -1.08 -9.54
N ASN A 114 0.66 -0.98 -10.65
CA ASN A 114 0.70 -1.97 -11.71
C ASN A 114 1.14 -3.36 -11.19
N VAL A 115 1.97 -3.40 -10.14
CA VAL A 115 2.36 -4.65 -9.47
C VAL A 115 1.17 -5.26 -8.71
N SER A 116 0.32 -4.43 -8.10
CA SER A 116 -0.85 -4.86 -7.35
C SER A 116 -1.97 -5.39 -8.25
N MET A 117 -2.18 -4.80 -9.43
CA MET A 117 -3.20 -5.27 -10.39
C MET A 117 -2.92 -6.70 -10.89
N LYS A 118 -1.65 -7.04 -11.14
CA LYS A 118 -1.23 -8.39 -11.57
C LYS A 118 -1.08 -9.39 -10.39
N GLY A 119 -1.29 -8.92 -9.17
CA GLY A 119 -1.37 -9.73 -7.95
C GLY A 119 -2.78 -9.91 -7.38
N ALA A 120 -3.78 -9.18 -7.91
CA ALA A 120 -5.15 -9.20 -7.41
C ALA A 120 -5.86 -10.54 -7.72
N GLN A 121 -6.69 -11.00 -6.78
CA GLN A 121 -7.47 -12.23 -6.89
C GLN A 121 -8.93 -11.96 -7.27
N GLY A 122 -9.47 -10.81 -6.85
CA GLY A 122 -10.79 -10.31 -7.24
C GLY A 122 -10.68 -8.87 -7.73
N ILE A 123 -11.43 -8.52 -8.76
CA ILE A 123 -11.43 -7.18 -9.34
C ILE A 123 -12.86 -6.78 -9.65
N LEU A 124 -13.28 -5.62 -9.14
CA LEU A 124 -14.59 -5.02 -9.37
C LEU A 124 -14.42 -3.75 -10.20
N ILE A 125 -15.14 -3.66 -11.31
CA ILE A 125 -15.14 -2.53 -12.25
C ILE A 125 -16.52 -1.89 -12.25
N ASN A 126 -16.63 -0.63 -11.83
CA ASN A 126 -17.84 0.18 -12.02
C ASN A 126 -17.60 1.18 -13.16
N ILE A 127 -18.47 1.13 -14.18
CA ILE A 127 -18.50 2.07 -15.29
C ILE A 127 -19.75 2.95 -15.12
N THR A 128 -19.55 4.24 -14.81
CA THR A 128 -20.63 5.20 -14.60
C THR A 128 -20.65 6.23 -15.73
N GLY A 129 -21.79 6.40 -16.40
CA GLY A 129 -21.94 7.36 -17.51
C GLY A 129 -23.35 7.94 -17.62
N GLY A 130 -23.51 8.91 -18.52
CA GLY A 130 -24.82 9.47 -18.86
C GLY A 130 -25.73 8.51 -19.63
N GLY A 131 -26.97 8.94 -19.88
CA GLY A 131 -27.94 8.19 -20.71
C GLY A 131 -27.54 8.05 -22.18
N ASP A 132 -26.44 8.70 -22.57
CA ASP A 132 -25.77 8.63 -23.87
C ASP A 132 -24.64 7.58 -23.92
N MET A 133 -24.39 6.83 -22.85
CA MET A 133 -23.42 5.73 -22.79
C MET A 133 -23.94 4.45 -23.47
N THR A 134 -23.13 3.86 -24.35
CA THR A 134 -23.47 2.67 -25.14
C THR A 134 -22.85 1.37 -24.59
N LEU A 135 -23.40 0.22 -25.00
CA LEU A 135 -22.85 -1.10 -24.66
C LEU A 135 -21.43 -1.32 -25.23
N PHE A 136 -21.10 -0.73 -26.39
CA PHE A 136 -19.76 -0.82 -26.98
C PHE A 136 -18.71 -0.10 -26.13
N GLU A 137 -19.05 1.06 -25.57
CA GLU A 137 -18.18 1.79 -24.65
C GLU A 137 -17.93 1.01 -23.35
N VAL A 138 -18.99 0.40 -22.79
CA VAL A 138 -18.90 -0.42 -21.58
C VAL A 138 -18.01 -1.64 -21.80
N ASP A 139 -18.18 -2.36 -22.91
CA ASP A 139 -17.34 -3.52 -23.25
C ASP A 139 -15.89 -3.13 -23.54
N ALA A 140 -15.65 -2.04 -24.29
CA ALA A 140 -14.31 -1.54 -24.57
C ALA A 140 -13.54 -1.15 -23.29
N ALA A 141 -14.20 -0.47 -22.35
CA ALA A 141 -13.61 -0.12 -21.05
C ALA A 141 -13.31 -1.37 -20.20
N ALA A 142 -14.25 -2.32 -20.13
CA ALA A 142 -14.08 -3.57 -19.38
C ALA A 142 -12.94 -4.43 -19.95
N ASN A 143 -12.83 -4.54 -21.28
CA ASN A 143 -11.75 -5.27 -21.94
C ASN A 143 -10.39 -4.58 -21.74
N ARG A 144 -10.31 -3.24 -21.81
CA ARG A 144 -9.05 -2.52 -21.56
C ARG A 144 -8.49 -2.72 -20.15
N VAL A 145 -9.36 -2.87 -19.13
CA VAL A 145 -8.94 -3.26 -17.77
C VAL A 145 -8.55 -4.74 -17.70
N ARG A 146 -9.28 -5.62 -18.38
CA ARG A 146 -9.02 -7.07 -18.44
C ARG A 146 -7.64 -7.44 -19.02
N GLU A 147 -7.07 -6.58 -19.87
CA GLU A 147 -5.72 -6.76 -20.43
C GLU A 147 -4.56 -6.56 -19.43
N GLU A 148 -4.81 -5.90 -18.28
CA GLU A 148 -3.75 -5.51 -17.32
C GLU A 148 -3.71 -6.36 -16.05
N VAL A 149 -4.53 -7.40 -15.98
CA VAL A 149 -4.79 -8.19 -14.77
C VAL A 149 -4.44 -9.66 -14.98
N ASP A 150 -4.44 -10.46 -13.92
CA ASP A 150 -4.20 -11.90 -14.03
C ASP A 150 -5.41 -12.60 -14.69
N GLU A 151 -5.17 -13.47 -15.68
CA GLU A 151 -6.22 -14.26 -16.36
C GLU A 151 -7.03 -15.15 -15.38
N ASN A 152 -6.48 -15.41 -14.19
CA ASN A 152 -7.09 -16.21 -13.13
C ASN A 152 -7.81 -15.35 -12.07
N ALA A 153 -7.85 -14.03 -12.21
CA ALA A 153 -8.57 -13.14 -11.30
C ALA A 153 -10.09 -13.21 -11.54
N ASN A 154 -10.89 -13.16 -10.47
CA ASN A 154 -12.34 -13.06 -10.59
C ASN A 154 -12.73 -11.61 -10.95
N ILE A 155 -13.07 -11.36 -12.23
CA ILE A 155 -13.39 -10.02 -12.75
C ILE A 155 -14.90 -9.84 -12.81
N ILE A 156 -15.40 -8.96 -11.94
CA ILE A 156 -16.77 -8.48 -11.90
C ILE A 156 -16.83 -7.08 -12.51
N PHE A 157 -17.83 -6.82 -13.35
CA PHE A 157 -18.05 -5.49 -13.94
C PHE A 157 -19.54 -5.15 -13.96
N GLY A 158 -19.87 -3.91 -13.64
CA GLY A 158 -21.23 -3.36 -13.69
C GLY A 158 -21.23 -1.96 -14.29
N ALA A 159 -22.39 -1.56 -14.81
CA ALA A 159 -22.55 -0.31 -15.55
C ALA A 159 -23.77 0.45 -15.06
N THR A 160 -23.55 1.66 -14.52
CA THR A 160 -24.55 2.49 -13.84
C THR A 160 -24.79 3.81 -14.57
N PHE A 161 -26.03 4.29 -14.58
CA PHE A 161 -26.39 5.59 -15.17
C PHE A 161 -26.44 6.71 -14.13
N ASP A 162 -25.79 7.83 -14.41
CA ASP A 162 -25.87 9.07 -13.65
C ASP A 162 -26.10 10.26 -14.61
N GLN A 163 -27.18 11.02 -14.40
CA GLN A 163 -27.49 12.20 -15.20
C GLN A 163 -26.46 13.32 -15.04
N ALA A 164 -25.70 13.37 -13.94
CA ALA A 164 -24.58 14.30 -13.78
C ALA A 164 -23.33 13.92 -14.62
N MET A 165 -23.37 12.78 -15.30
CA MET A 165 -22.32 12.26 -16.19
C MET A 165 -22.71 12.31 -17.68
N GLU A 166 -23.75 13.04 -18.08
CA GLU A 166 -24.10 13.25 -19.49
C GLU A 166 -22.90 13.78 -20.30
N GLY A 167 -22.58 13.10 -21.42
CA GLY A 167 -21.39 13.37 -22.23
C GLY A 167 -20.08 12.73 -21.74
N ARG A 168 -20.06 12.10 -20.56
CA ARG A 168 -18.84 11.72 -19.82
C ARG A 168 -18.90 10.29 -19.29
N VAL A 169 -17.73 9.67 -19.08
CA VAL A 169 -17.62 8.33 -18.47
C VAL A 169 -16.60 8.36 -17.34
N ARG A 170 -16.98 7.79 -16.18
CA ARG A 170 -16.11 7.47 -15.05
C ARG A 170 -15.92 5.95 -15.00
N VAL A 171 -14.68 5.50 -14.91
CA VAL A 171 -14.33 4.10 -14.62
C VAL A 171 -13.68 4.04 -13.23
N SER A 172 -14.19 3.17 -12.36
CA SER A 172 -13.64 2.92 -11.03
C SER A 172 -13.28 1.44 -10.91
N VAL A 173 -12.03 1.15 -10.58
CA VAL A 173 -11.49 -0.21 -10.44
C VAL A 173 -11.08 -0.44 -8.99
N LEU A 174 -11.67 -1.44 -8.36
CA LEU A 174 -11.31 -1.95 -7.03
C LEU A 174 -10.59 -3.29 -7.22
N ALA A 175 -9.33 -3.38 -6.79
CA ALA A 175 -8.54 -4.60 -6.80
C ALA A 175 -8.42 -5.17 -5.38
N THR A 176 -8.71 -6.46 -5.19
CA THR A 176 -8.70 -7.19 -3.90
C THR A 176 -7.76 -8.41 -3.97
N GLY A 177 -7.32 -8.95 -2.83
CA GLY A 177 -6.45 -10.16 -2.80
C GLY A 177 -4.95 -9.89 -2.95
N ILE A 178 -4.53 -8.63 -2.96
CA ILE A 178 -3.18 -8.18 -3.38
C ILE A 178 -2.04 -8.78 -2.54
N ASP A 179 -2.28 -9.12 -1.26
CA ASP A 179 -1.30 -9.76 -0.37
C ASP A 179 -1.08 -11.27 -0.66
N GLY A 180 -2.00 -11.93 -1.37
CA GLY A 180 -2.20 -13.38 -1.34
C GLY A 180 -1.00 -14.24 -1.78
N ARG A 181 -0.06 -13.67 -2.54
CA ARG A 181 1.12 -14.36 -3.09
C ARG A 181 2.42 -14.17 -2.28
N ASN A 182 2.54 -13.12 -1.45
CA ASN A 182 3.84 -12.76 -0.81
C ASN A 182 4.11 -13.42 0.55
N ASN A 183 3.13 -14.09 1.18
CA ASN A 183 3.26 -14.67 2.54
C ASN A 183 3.32 -16.21 2.56
N LYS A 184 3.57 -16.87 1.42
CA LYS A 184 3.66 -18.34 1.30
C LYS A 184 5.04 -18.87 0.84
N SER A 185 6.06 -18.02 0.86
CA SER A 185 7.41 -18.28 0.33
C SER A 185 8.50 -18.56 1.38
N GLU A 186 8.15 -18.65 2.67
CA GLU A 186 9.09 -19.02 3.75
C GLU A 186 8.59 -20.19 4.62
N THR A 187 8.37 -21.39 4.03
CA THR A 187 8.51 -22.68 4.75
C THR A 187 8.63 -23.86 3.76
N SER A 188 9.78 -23.99 3.09
CA SER A 188 10.16 -25.28 2.51
C SER A 188 10.61 -26.20 3.66
N PRO A 189 9.96 -27.36 3.92
CA PRO A 189 10.41 -28.26 4.96
C PRO A 189 11.78 -28.85 4.57
N ILE A 190 12.78 -28.66 5.43
CA ILE A 190 14.12 -29.23 5.22
C ILE A 190 14.01 -30.75 5.42
N SER A 191 13.93 -31.48 4.32
CA SER A 191 13.96 -32.94 4.30
C SER A 191 15.35 -33.43 4.75
N GLN A 192 15.44 -33.91 6.00
CA GLN A 192 16.64 -34.57 6.50
C GLN A 192 16.79 -35.93 5.80
N SER A 193 17.69 -36.01 4.82
CA SER A 193 18.28 -37.26 4.34
C SER A 193 19.73 -37.31 4.82
N GLU A 194 19.99 -38.11 5.84
CA GLU A 194 21.35 -38.50 6.19
C GLU A 194 21.88 -39.41 5.08
N ASP A 195 22.96 -39.02 4.40
CA ASP A 195 24.00 -40.00 4.07
C ASP A 195 25.38 -39.36 3.88
N SER A 196 26.40 -40.20 3.94
CA SER A 196 27.81 -39.86 4.09
C SER A 196 28.49 -39.58 2.75
N GLU A 197 29.43 -38.62 2.72
CA GLU A 197 30.86 -38.88 2.49
C GLU A 197 31.70 -37.58 2.59
N LYS A 198 33.03 -37.69 2.44
CA LYS A 198 34.00 -36.61 2.72
C LYS A 198 34.44 -35.89 1.45
N GLU A 199 34.86 -34.63 1.58
CA GLU A 199 36.23 -34.23 1.20
C GLU A 199 36.63 -32.87 1.83
N LYS A 200 37.94 -32.77 2.07
CA LYS A 200 38.72 -31.70 2.72
C LYS A 200 38.38 -30.25 2.28
N PHE A 201 38.28 -29.34 3.26
CA PHE A 201 38.90 -28.01 3.13
C PHE A 201 39.58 -27.60 4.44
N LYS A 202 40.67 -26.82 4.38
CA LYS A 202 41.62 -26.65 5.49
C LYS A 202 41.94 -25.18 5.75
N TRP A 203 41.51 -24.65 6.89
CA TRP A 203 41.82 -23.28 7.33
C TRP A 203 43.24 -23.18 7.92
N PRO A 204 44.03 -22.15 7.56
CA PRO A 204 45.32 -21.89 8.17
C PRO A 204 45.31 -20.60 9.02
N TYR A 205 45.12 -20.71 10.34
CA TYR A 205 46.04 -20.09 11.30
C TYR A 205 45.85 -20.62 12.72
N SER A 206 46.96 -20.94 13.40
CA SER A 206 47.01 -21.14 14.85
C SER A 206 48.43 -20.93 15.35
N GLN A 207 48.62 -19.85 16.10
CA GLN A 207 49.64 -19.62 17.14
C GLN A 207 51.12 -19.98 16.89
N SER A 208 51.99 -19.02 17.19
CA SER A 208 53.38 -19.27 17.58
C SER A 208 53.79 -18.30 18.70
N GLU A 209 54.08 -18.81 19.89
CA GLU A 209 54.80 -18.06 20.92
C GLU A 209 56.32 -18.15 20.68
N SER A 210 57.09 -17.10 21.02
CA SER A 210 58.28 -17.23 21.90
C SER A 210 59.10 -15.93 22.05
N THR A 211 59.28 -15.52 23.32
CA THR A 211 60.47 -14.87 23.93
C THR A 211 61.12 -13.56 23.43
N GLN A 212 61.26 -12.65 24.42
CA GLN A 212 62.44 -11.83 24.79
C GLN A 212 62.69 -10.41 24.23
N ASP A 213 62.26 -9.44 25.04
CA ASP A 213 63.11 -8.45 25.76
C ASP A 213 63.85 -7.32 24.99
N LYS A 214 63.36 -6.07 25.14
CA LYS A 214 64.07 -5.00 25.91
C LYS A 214 63.30 -3.68 26.11
N THR A 215 63.32 -3.22 27.37
CA THR A 215 63.36 -1.82 27.87
C THR A 215 62.72 -0.65 27.07
N LEU A 216 61.83 0.13 27.70
CA LEU A 216 62.16 1.51 28.17
C LEU A 216 61.05 2.19 29.02
N GLU A 217 61.54 2.77 30.12
CA GLU A 217 61.10 3.86 31.03
C GLU A 217 59.67 4.47 31.13
N THR A 218 59.49 5.10 32.30
CA THR A 218 58.26 5.67 32.87
C THR A 218 58.10 7.18 32.62
N LYS A 219 56.85 7.69 32.55
CA LYS A 219 56.24 8.62 33.55
C LYS A 219 54.83 9.14 33.13
N PRO A 220 54.03 9.69 34.07
CA PRO A 220 52.65 10.13 33.82
C PRO A 220 52.52 11.61 33.39
N ALA A 221 51.31 12.01 32.99
CA ALA A 221 50.89 13.40 32.77
C ALA A 221 49.74 13.79 33.72
N GLU A 222 49.56 15.09 33.94
CA GLU A 222 48.83 15.68 35.08
C GLU A 222 47.60 16.53 34.63
N GLN A 223 46.96 17.23 35.58
CA GLN A 223 45.85 18.20 35.38
C GLN A 223 46.33 19.47 34.62
N VAL A 224 45.53 20.44 34.12
CA VAL A 224 44.11 20.86 34.28
C VAL A 224 43.54 21.21 32.86
N SER A 225 42.47 21.97 32.54
CA SER A 225 41.44 22.83 33.19
C SER A 225 40.14 22.79 32.34
N GLU A 226 38.93 22.85 32.91
CA GLU A 226 38.10 24.04 33.24
C GLU A 226 37.83 25.05 32.10
N GLY A 227 36.55 25.33 31.77
CA GLY A 227 36.24 26.49 30.90
C GLY A 227 34.89 26.65 30.16
N ALA A 228 33.72 26.15 30.59
CA ALA A 228 32.44 26.54 29.95
C ALA A 228 31.19 26.46 30.86
N LYS A 229 30.63 27.61 31.25
CA LYS A 229 29.30 27.74 31.88
C LYS A 229 28.29 28.37 30.91
N ARG A 230 27.14 27.73 30.67
CA ARG A 230 25.81 28.37 30.46
C ARG A 230 24.72 27.34 30.13
N GLY A 231 23.45 27.69 30.40
CA GLY A 231 22.28 27.03 29.80
C GLY A 231 21.66 25.88 30.60
N SER A 232 21.16 26.15 31.81
CA SER A 232 20.31 25.19 32.54
C SER A 232 18.98 24.96 31.80
N ASN A 233 18.69 23.73 31.38
CA ASN A 233 17.39 23.35 30.84
C ASN A 233 16.65 22.44 31.85
N ILE A 234 15.38 22.73 32.12
CA ILE A 234 14.69 22.25 33.35
C ILE A 234 14.15 20.81 33.26
N TYR A 235 14.54 20.05 32.24
CA TYR A 235 13.98 18.74 31.91
C TYR A 235 14.92 17.55 32.17
N ASP A 236 16.22 17.81 32.40
CA ASP A 236 17.24 16.77 32.62
C ASP A 236 17.34 16.30 34.09
N ILE A 237 16.31 16.51 34.91
CA ILE A 237 16.29 16.14 36.34
C ILE A 237 15.47 14.85 36.54
N PRO A 238 16.10 13.72 36.95
CA PRO A 238 15.38 12.46 37.18
C PRO A 238 14.30 12.56 38.27
N ALA A 239 13.19 11.86 38.04
CA ALA A 239 11.95 12.01 38.81
C ALA A 239 12.08 11.77 40.34
N TYR A 240 13.09 11.01 40.78
CA TYR A 240 13.30 10.71 42.20
C TYR A 240 13.73 11.91 43.06
N LEU A 241 14.22 13.01 42.46
CA LEU A 241 14.64 14.22 43.20
C LEU A 241 13.49 15.18 43.55
N ARG A 242 12.26 14.97 43.05
CA ARG A 242 11.18 15.98 43.10
C ARG A 242 10.36 16.04 44.41
N ARG A 243 10.88 15.56 45.54
CA ARG A 243 10.17 15.58 46.85
C ARG A 243 11.08 15.70 48.08
N LYS A 244 11.26 16.93 48.61
CA LYS A 244 11.06 17.28 50.03
C LYS A 244 11.31 18.77 50.30
N LYS A 245 10.35 19.40 51.00
CA LYS A 245 10.30 20.81 51.41
C LYS A 245 10.30 21.81 50.24
#